data_AF-A0A7J2R5C4-F1
#
_entry.id   AF-A0A7J2R5C4-F1
#
_cell.length_a   1.000
_cell.length_b   1.000
_cell.length_c   1.000
_cell.angle_alpha   90.00
_cell.angle_beta   90.00
_cell.angle_gamma   90.00
#
_symmetry.space_group_name_H-M   'P 1'
#
loop_
_entity.id
_entity.type
_entity.pdbx_description
1 polymer ?
#
loop_
_entity_poly.entity_id
_entity_poly.type
_entity_poly.pdbx_seq_one_letter_code
_entity_poly.pdbx_strand_id
1 'polypeptide(L)'
;MATSEPSAIKPITSFPSYAFSLGWTQWLIFFSLLTLMVFEYWPWSKLSKKQPYIGIIAFVSCTLLGLLISYFFPDVIVKNLFDPFFISIGGTPPDAVTRFKGWYMMSITYAIFLICAVVLVSLFLDNWPKKYSQWKNFLFRFLLVIAIGTFSFIGYYLLSPIFFGDDLNYWRMNPTPFMLWFLWIEILFAYVWRKWPIYKAV
;
A
#
# COMPACT_ATOMS: atom_id res chain seq x y z
N MET A 1 -7.55 -50.07 15.27
CA MET A 1 -8.43 -49.16 14.51
C MET A 1 -8.39 -47.81 15.20
N ALA A 2 -7.55 -46.91 14.72
CA ALA A 2 -7.44 -45.55 15.22
C ALA A 2 -8.21 -44.62 14.29
N THR A 3 -9.01 -43.77 14.90
CA THR A 3 -9.92 -42.78 14.33
C THR A 3 -9.21 -41.85 13.36
N SER A 4 -9.65 -41.84 12.10
CA SER A 4 -9.27 -40.81 11.12
C SER A 4 -10.02 -39.52 11.43
N GLU A 5 -9.42 -38.65 12.23
CA GLU A 5 -9.84 -37.25 12.27
C GLU A 5 -9.47 -36.59 10.93
N PRO A 6 -10.44 -36.06 10.16
CA PRO A 6 -10.12 -35.25 8.99
C PRO A 6 -9.56 -33.92 9.51
N SER A 7 -8.24 -33.85 9.64
CA SER A 7 -7.53 -32.64 10.05
C SER A 7 -7.68 -31.58 8.96
N ALA A 8 -8.76 -30.81 9.07
CA ALA A 8 -8.88 -29.40 8.75
C ALA A 8 -8.14 -28.92 7.49
N ILE A 9 -8.53 -29.41 6.32
CA ILE A 9 -8.36 -28.63 5.09
C ILE A 9 -9.40 -27.51 5.16
N LYS A 10 -9.09 -26.42 5.89
CA LYS A 10 -9.87 -25.19 5.76
C LYS A 10 -9.81 -24.79 4.30
N PRO A 11 -10.96 -24.58 3.64
CA PRO A 11 -10.97 -24.32 2.21
C PRO A 11 -10.15 -23.06 1.92
N ILE A 12 -9.36 -23.14 0.85
CA ILE A 12 -8.61 -22.07 0.22
C ILE A 12 -9.52 -20.87 -0.12
N THR A 13 -10.82 -20.89 0.14
CA THR A 13 -11.72 -19.74 -0.02
C THR A 13 -11.60 -18.71 1.09
N SER A 14 -11.17 -19.09 2.30
CA SER A 14 -11.18 -18.20 3.47
C SER A 14 -9.97 -17.25 3.55
N PHE A 15 -8.77 -17.73 3.20
CA PHE A 15 -7.55 -16.90 3.20
C PHE A 15 -7.50 -15.88 2.05
N PRO A 16 -7.82 -16.22 0.78
CA PRO A 16 -7.97 -15.26 -0.29
C PRO A 16 -9.07 -14.27 0.02
N SER A 17 -10.20 -14.67 0.61
CA SER A 17 -11.25 -13.72 0.97
C SER A 17 -10.75 -12.69 1.98
N TYR A 18 -10.06 -13.11 3.06
CA TYR A 18 -9.51 -12.16 4.05
C TYR A 18 -8.38 -11.30 3.48
N ALA A 19 -7.38 -11.91 2.83
CA ALA A 19 -6.24 -11.21 2.27
C ALA A 19 -6.67 -10.25 1.14
N PHE A 20 -7.67 -10.63 0.35
CA PHE A 20 -8.27 -9.77 -0.66
C PHE A 20 -9.04 -8.60 -0.02
N SER A 21 -9.87 -8.85 1.01
CA SER A 21 -10.55 -7.75 1.73
C SER A 21 -9.57 -6.78 2.37
N LEU A 22 -8.49 -7.31 2.96
CA LEU A 22 -7.43 -6.49 3.55
C LEU A 22 -6.70 -5.70 2.45
N GLY A 23 -6.29 -6.36 1.36
CA GLY A 23 -5.65 -5.73 0.21
C GLY A 23 -6.50 -4.63 -0.41
N TRP A 24 -7.79 -4.89 -0.61
CA TRP A 24 -8.74 -3.91 -1.13
C TRP A 24 -8.83 -2.70 -0.21
N THR A 25 -8.89 -2.93 1.10
CA THR A 25 -8.91 -1.86 2.09
C THR A 25 -7.63 -1.01 2.01
N GLN A 26 -6.45 -1.62 1.95
CA GLN A 26 -5.19 -0.88 1.86
C GLN A 26 -5.08 -0.10 0.55
N TRP A 27 -5.41 -0.71 -0.59
CA TRP A 27 -5.39 -0.02 -1.88
C TRP A 27 -6.41 1.14 -1.93
N LEU A 28 -7.59 0.98 -1.33
CA LEU A 28 -8.59 2.04 -1.20
C LEU A 28 -8.04 3.21 -0.36
N ILE A 29 -7.42 2.93 0.79
CA ILE A 29 -6.79 3.96 1.62
C ILE A 29 -5.70 4.68 0.84
N PHE A 30 -4.82 3.94 0.13
CA PHE A 30 -3.79 4.51 -0.73
C PHE A 30 -4.37 5.49 -1.75
N PHE A 31 -5.36 5.08 -2.55
CA PHE A 31 -5.94 5.95 -3.57
C PHE A 31 -6.67 7.17 -2.98
N SER A 32 -7.28 7.00 -1.81
CA SER A 32 -7.96 8.10 -1.11
C SER A 32 -6.96 9.14 -0.60
N LEU A 33 -5.87 8.70 0.03
CA LEU A 33 -4.82 9.59 0.51
C LEU A 33 -4.04 10.21 -0.64
N LEU A 34 -3.74 9.46 -1.70
CA LEU A 34 -3.10 9.98 -2.90
C LEU A 34 -3.97 11.08 -3.53
N THR A 35 -5.28 10.85 -3.65
CA THR A 35 -6.24 11.84 -4.14
C THR A 35 -6.26 13.10 -3.27
N LEU A 36 -6.27 12.93 -1.96
CA LEU A 36 -6.40 14.04 -1.00
C LEU A 36 -5.10 14.86 -0.89
N MET A 37 -3.97 14.18 -0.73
CA MET A 37 -2.71 14.78 -0.30
C MET A 37 -1.76 15.08 -1.45
N VAL A 38 -1.82 14.30 -2.54
CA VAL A 38 -0.91 14.46 -3.68
C VAL A 38 -1.60 15.12 -4.87
N PHE A 39 -2.83 14.68 -5.19
CA PHE A 39 -3.57 15.22 -6.33
C PHE A 39 -4.55 16.35 -5.99
N GLU A 40 -4.74 16.71 -4.72
CA GLU A 40 -5.61 17.82 -4.29
C GLU A 40 -7.00 17.77 -4.95
N TYR A 41 -7.63 16.60 -4.94
CA TYR A 41 -8.93 16.30 -5.59
C TYR A 41 -8.96 16.35 -7.11
N TRP A 42 -7.83 16.58 -7.79
CA TRP A 42 -7.71 16.35 -9.22
C TRP A 42 -7.66 14.83 -9.52
N PRO A 43 -8.28 14.31 -10.60
CA PRO A 43 -9.05 15.01 -11.64
C PRO A 43 -10.52 15.23 -11.28
N TRP A 44 -11.00 14.77 -10.13
CA TRP A 44 -12.41 14.77 -9.74
C TRP A 44 -13.02 16.18 -9.70
N SER A 45 -12.24 17.17 -9.32
CA SER A 45 -12.60 18.60 -9.34
C SER A 45 -12.91 19.14 -10.75
N LYS A 46 -12.50 18.47 -11.83
CA LYS A 46 -12.87 18.81 -13.20
C LYS A 46 -14.23 18.20 -13.61
N LEU A 47 -14.60 17.07 -13.02
CA LEU A 47 -15.84 16.37 -13.35
C LEU A 47 -17.05 16.97 -12.64
N SER A 48 -16.86 17.58 -11.47
CA SER A 48 -17.90 18.34 -10.78
C SER A 48 -17.33 19.52 -10.02
N LYS A 49 -18.08 20.62 -9.95
CA LYS A 49 -17.72 21.85 -9.23
C LYS A 49 -18.51 22.06 -7.93
N LYS A 50 -19.53 21.24 -7.68
CA LYS A 50 -20.43 21.40 -6.52
C LYS A 50 -20.29 20.24 -5.55
N GLN A 51 -20.18 20.54 -4.26
CA GLN A 51 -20.41 19.56 -3.21
C GLN A 51 -21.90 19.15 -3.22
N PRO A 52 -22.26 17.89 -2.92
CA PRO A 52 -21.40 16.79 -2.47
C PRO A 52 -20.83 15.91 -3.61
N TYR A 53 -21.12 16.24 -4.87
CA TYR A 53 -20.83 15.38 -6.03
C TYR A 53 -19.34 15.09 -6.23
N ILE A 54 -18.45 16.03 -5.92
CA ILE A 54 -16.99 15.80 -5.98
C ILE A 54 -16.60 14.65 -5.05
N GLY A 55 -17.14 14.65 -3.82
CA GLY A 55 -16.88 13.61 -2.83
C GLY A 55 -17.43 12.25 -3.27
N ILE A 56 -18.64 12.21 -3.84
CA ILE A 56 -19.25 10.96 -4.34
C ILE A 56 -18.43 10.36 -5.48
N ILE A 57 -18.03 11.18 -6.47
CA ILE A 57 -17.21 10.71 -7.60
C ILE A 57 -15.86 10.20 -7.09
N ALA A 58 -15.18 10.97 -6.24
CA ALA A 58 -13.90 10.55 -5.67
C ALA A 58 -14.01 9.24 -4.88
N PHE A 59 -15.07 9.09 -4.07
CA PHE A 59 -15.32 7.87 -3.29
C PHE A 59 -15.52 6.65 -4.19
N VAL A 60 -16.42 6.74 -5.18
CA VAL A 60 -16.70 5.63 -6.10
C VAL A 60 -15.45 5.27 -6.90
N SER A 61 -14.75 6.26 -7.44
CA SER A 61 -13.53 6.03 -8.23
C SER A 61 -12.41 5.40 -7.41
N CYS A 62 -12.12 5.89 -6.20
CA CYS A 62 -11.08 5.30 -5.34
C CYS A 62 -11.45 3.88 -4.89
N THR A 63 -12.74 3.62 -4.62
CA THR A 63 -13.24 2.30 -4.26
C THR A 63 -13.04 1.29 -5.40
N LEU A 64 -13.41 1.66 -6.62
CA LEU A 64 -13.25 0.82 -7.81
C LEU A 64 -11.78 0.61 -8.19
N LEU A 65 -10.94 1.66 -8.11
CA LEU A 65 -9.50 1.55 -8.33
C LEU A 65 -8.85 0.63 -7.28
N GLY A 66 -9.22 0.79 -6.01
CA GLY A 66 -8.73 -0.09 -4.95
C GLY A 66 -9.11 -1.56 -5.19
N LEU A 67 -10.35 -1.81 -5.62
CA LEU A 67 -10.83 -3.16 -5.92
C LEU A 67 -10.06 -3.78 -7.10
N LEU A 68 -9.94 -3.02 -8.18
CA LEU A 68 -9.27 -3.44 -9.41
C LEU A 68 -7.80 -3.78 -9.12
N ILE A 69 -7.09 -2.90 -8.43
CA ILE A 69 -5.68 -3.13 -8.10
C ILE A 69 -5.53 -4.28 -7.11
N SER A 70 -6.38 -4.40 -6.10
CA SER A 70 -6.32 -5.56 -5.18
C SER A 70 -6.51 -6.90 -5.90
N TYR A 71 -7.27 -6.93 -7.00
CA TYR A 71 -7.46 -8.12 -7.82
C TYR A 71 -6.26 -8.39 -8.75
N PHE A 72 -5.82 -7.40 -9.51
CA PHE A 72 -4.79 -7.60 -10.53
C PHE A 72 -3.35 -7.56 -9.98
N PHE A 73 -3.08 -6.81 -8.92
CA PHE A 73 -1.72 -6.55 -8.46
C PHE A 73 -0.96 -7.82 -8.03
N PRO A 74 -1.54 -8.74 -7.23
CA PRO A 74 -0.86 -10.00 -6.88
C PRO A 74 -0.50 -10.83 -8.12
N ASP A 75 -1.44 -11.02 -9.03
CA ASP A 75 -1.29 -11.96 -10.16
C ASP A 75 -0.53 -11.37 -11.36
N VAL A 76 -0.51 -10.05 -11.50
CA VAL A 76 0.14 -9.35 -12.62
C VAL A 76 1.45 -8.71 -12.18
N ILE A 77 1.44 -7.89 -11.14
CA ILE A 77 2.64 -7.13 -10.75
C ILE A 77 3.55 -7.96 -9.87
N VAL A 78 3.02 -8.56 -8.79
CA VAL A 78 3.88 -9.34 -7.89
C VAL A 78 4.47 -10.53 -8.61
N LYS A 79 3.64 -11.32 -9.30
CA LYS A 79 4.07 -12.50 -10.07
C LYS A 79 5.12 -12.20 -11.15
N ASN A 80 5.03 -11.08 -11.88
CA ASN A 80 5.90 -10.82 -13.03
C ASN A 80 7.07 -9.87 -12.73
N LEU A 81 7.02 -9.12 -11.62
CA LEU A 81 8.06 -8.15 -11.25
C LEU A 81 8.76 -8.53 -9.94
N PHE A 82 8.02 -8.57 -8.83
CA PHE A 82 8.64 -8.76 -7.51
C PHE A 82 9.07 -10.20 -7.27
N ASP A 83 8.26 -11.17 -7.68
CA ASP A 83 8.55 -12.58 -7.48
C ASP A 83 9.80 -13.03 -8.25
N PRO A 84 10.02 -12.68 -9.53
CA PRO A 84 11.29 -12.89 -10.22
C PRO A 84 12.46 -12.13 -9.60
N PHE A 85 12.24 -10.91 -9.10
CA PHE A 85 13.27 -10.13 -8.40
C PHE A 85 13.73 -10.83 -7.12
N PHE A 86 12.82 -11.33 -6.29
CA PHE A 86 13.17 -12.06 -5.07
C PHE A 86 13.87 -13.39 -5.35
N ILE A 87 13.55 -14.04 -6.47
CA ILE A 87 14.27 -15.24 -6.93
C ILE A 87 15.69 -14.89 -7.38
N SER A 88 15.86 -13.79 -8.13
CA SER A 88 17.18 -13.43 -8.68
C SER A 88 18.20 -13.04 -7.62
N ILE A 89 17.75 -12.54 -6.47
CA ILE A 89 18.60 -12.22 -5.31
C ILE A 89 18.81 -13.42 -4.35
N GLY A 90 18.44 -14.64 -4.78
CA GLY A 90 18.71 -15.88 -4.04
C GLY A 90 17.54 -16.43 -3.22
N GLY A 91 16.34 -15.85 -3.33
CA GLY A 91 15.15 -16.37 -2.67
C GLY A 91 14.74 -17.73 -3.24
N THR A 92 14.49 -18.70 -2.36
CA THR A 92 13.99 -20.02 -2.76
C THR A 92 12.46 -20.06 -2.63
N PRO A 93 11.72 -20.12 -3.75
CA PRO A 93 10.26 -20.10 -3.72
C PRO A 93 9.74 -21.35 -3.01
N PRO A 94 8.74 -21.22 -2.11
CA PRO A 94 8.11 -22.36 -1.47
C PRO A 94 7.16 -23.08 -2.44
N ASP A 95 6.35 -24.02 -1.91
CA ASP A 95 5.28 -24.66 -2.66
C ASP A 95 4.32 -23.63 -3.29
N ALA A 96 3.62 -24.04 -4.34
CA ALA A 96 2.77 -23.15 -5.14
C ALA A 96 1.68 -22.44 -4.29
N VAL A 97 1.14 -23.10 -3.28
CA VAL A 97 0.09 -22.53 -2.42
C VAL A 97 0.68 -21.45 -1.52
N THR A 98 1.80 -21.72 -0.86
CA THR A 98 2.48 -20.73 -0.01
C THR A 98 2.98 -19.55 -0.81
N ARG A 99 3.54 -19.78 -2.01
CA ARG A 99 4.02 -18.72 -2.89
C ARG A 99 2.88 -17.79 -3.32
N PHE A 100 1.73 -18.37 -3.71
CA PHE A 100 0.54 -17.61 -4.08
C PHE A 100 0.01 -16.76 -2.90
N LYS A 101 -0.03 -17.32 -1.68
CA LYS A 101 -0.38 -16.54 -0.48
C LYS A 101 0.61 -15.40 -0.23
N GLY A 102 1.90 -15.66 -0.44
CA GLY A 102 2.95 -14.65 -0.36
C GLY A 102 2.73 -13.49 -1.33
N TRP A 103 2.22 -13.74 -2.54
CA TRP A 103 1.92 -12.66 -3.49
C TRP A 103 0.82 -11.71 -3.00
N TYR A 104 -0.22 -12.26 -2.38
CA TYR A 104 -1.27 -11.43 -1.76
C TYR A 104 -0.72 -10.62 -0.60
N MET A 105 0.12 -11.24 0.25
CA MET A 105 0.78 -10.52 1.34
C MET A 105 1.69 -9.40 0.81
N MET A 106 2.52 -9.66 -0.20
CA MET A 106 3.35 -8.64 -0.85
C MET A 106 2.51 -7.48 -1.42
N SER A 107 1.36 -7.77 -2.04
CA SER A 107 0.44 -6.74 -2.54
C SER A 107 -0.07 -5.84 -1.41
N ILE A 108 -0.50 -6.44 -0.30
CA ILE A 108 -0.97 -5.73 0.90
C ILE A 108 0.16 -4.88 1.47
N THR A 109 1.33 -5.47 1.69
CA THR A 109 2.52 -4.78 2.20
C THR A 109 2.90 -3.60 1.32
N TYR A 110 2.91 -3.80 0.00
CA TYR A 110 3.30 -2.77 -0.95
C TYR A 110 2.33 -1.59 -0.92
N ALA A 111 1.02 -1.85 -0.90
CA ALA A 111 0.02 -0.80 -0.73
C ALA A 111 0.26 0.03 0.54
N ILE A 112 0.66 -0.63 1.64
CA ILE A 112 0.95 0.07 2.89
C ILE A 112 2.21 0.94 2.78
N PHE A 113 3.32 0.44 2.23
CA PHE A 113 4.50 1.29 2.02
C PHE A 113 4.22 2.48 1.09
N LEU A 114 3.32 2.32 0.12
CA LEU A 114 2.85 3.43 -0.70
C LEU A 114 2.03 4.45 0.11
N ILE A 115 1.17 4.01 1.04
CA ILE A 115 0.47 4.91 1.97
C ILE A 115 1.49 5.73 2.77
N CYS A 116 2.51 5.08 3.32
CA CYS A 116 3.55 5.76 4.08
C CYS A 116 4.30 6.79 3.23
N ALA A 117 4.62 6.42 1.99
CA ALA A 117 5.26 7.33 1.05
C ALA A 117 4.38 8.53 0.71
N VAL A 118 3.04 8.36 0.57
CA VAL A 118 2.10 9.47 0.38
C VAL A 118 2.19 10.46 1.54
N VAL A 119 2.14 9.95 2.78
CA VAL A 119 2.22 10.77 3.99
C VAL A 119 3.55 11.52 4.02
N LEU A 120 4.68 10.83 3.89
CA LEU A 120 6.01 11.44 3.87
C LEU A 120 6.17 12.53 2.81
N VAL A 121 5.77 12.25 1.55
CA VAL A 121 5.85 13.21 0.45
C VAL A 121 4.94 14.41 0.70
N SER A 122 3.74 14.19 1.25
CA SER A 122 2.83 15.29 1.59
C SER A 122 3.34 16.19 2.72
N LEU A 123 4.08 15.63 3.68
CA LEU A 123 4.57 16.38 4.84
C LEU A 123 5.85 17.17 4.53
N PHE A 124 6.82 16.52 3.90
CA PHE A 124 8.16 17.09 3.74
C PHE A 124 8.38 17.73 2.37
N LEU A 125 7.58 17.37 1.37
CA LEU A 125 7.78 17.78 -0.01
C LEU A 125 6.51 18.46 -0.56
N ASP A 126 5.75 19.09 0.33
CA ASP A 126 4.60 19.89 -0.06
C ASP A 126 5.05 20.99 -1.01
N ASN A 127 4.44 21.03 -2.20
CA ASN A 127 4.76 21.96 -3.27
C ASN A 127 6.24 21.95 -3.77
N TRP A 128 7.01 20.87 -3.58
CA TRP A 128 8.35 20.74 -4.14
C TRP A 128 8.35 19.86 -5.41
N PRO A 129 8.88 20.34 -6.56
CA PRO A 129 9.59 21.61 -6.77
C PRO A 129 8.65 22.79 -7.03
N LYS A 130 8.85 23.91 -6.31
CA LYS A 130 8.00 25.13 -6.35
C LYS A 130 7.93 25.83 -7.73
N LYS A 131 8.77 25.44 -8.68
CA LYS A 131 8.87 26.05 -10.02
C LYS A 131 8.03 25.32 -11.09
N TYR A 132 7.39 24.21 -10.73
CA TYR A 132 6.67 23.39 -11.69
C TYR A 132 5.20 23.80 -11.81
N SER A 133 4.63 23.62 -13.01
CA SER A 133 3.19 23.69 -13.18
C SER A 133 2.51 22.61 -12.34
N GLN A 134 1.27 22.85 -11.92
CA GLN A 134 0.52 21.94 -11.05
C GLN A 134 0.55 20.48 -11.55
N TRP A 135 0.39 20.26 -12.86
CA TRP A 135 0.46 18.92 -13.48
C TRP A 135 1.84 18.26 -13.33
N LYS A 136 2.92 19.02 -13.58
CA LYS A 136 4.28 18.52 -13.44
C LYS A 136 4.61 18.22 -11.97
N ASN A 137 4.11 19.04 -11.05
CA ASN A 137 4.25 18.81 -9.63
C ASN A 137 3.51 17.53 -9.18
N PHE A 138 2.26 17.33 -9.61
CA PHE A 138 1.51 16.11 -9.34
C PHE A 138 2.18 14.85 -9.86
N LEU A 139 2.65 14.87 -11.11
CA LEU A 139 3.35 13.73 -11.69
C LEU A 139 4.66 13.43 -10.93
N PHE A 140 5.43 14.47 -10.59
CA PHE A 140 6.66 14.32 -9.83
C PHE A 140 6.41 13.71 -8.46
N ARG A 141 5.44 14.25 -7.70
CA ARG A 141 5.08 13.74 -6.37
C ARG A 141 4.54 12.32 -6.44
N PHE A 142 3.74 11.99 -7.45
CA PHE A 142 3.27 10.62 -7.67
C PHE A 142 4.42 9.65 -7.91
N LEU A 143 5.35 9.97 -8.83
CA LEU A 143 6.52 9.14 -9.08
C LEU A 143 7.40 8.99 -7.84
N LEU A 144 7.52 10.05 -7.05
CA LEU A 144 8.28 10.02 -5.81
C LEU A 144 7.63 9.13 -4.74
N VAL A 145 6.31 9.15 -4.62
CA VAL A 145 5.55 8.22 -3.77
C VAL A 145 5.83 6.78 -4.20
N ILE A 146 5.76 6.48 -5.50
CA ILE A 146 6.06 5.14 -6.02
C ILE A 146 7.51 4.76 -5.71
N ALA A 147 8.48 5.65 -5.93
CA ALA A 147 9.89 5.39 -5.68
C ALA A 147 10.17 5.12 -4.19
N ILE A 148 9.76 6.03 -3.30
CA ILE A 148 9.96 5.90 -1.85
C ILE A 148 9.27 4.64 -1.33
N GLY A 149 8.02 4.39 -1.73
CA GLY A 149 7.29 3.20 -1.31
C GLY A 149 7.95 1.91 -1.81
N THR A 150 8.43 1.88 -3.06
CA THR A 150 9.11 0.70 -3.62
C THR A 150 10.44 0.42 -2.95
N PHE A 151 11.28 1.44 -2.74
CA PHE A 151 12.56 1.26 -2.06
C PHE A 151 12.37 0.85 -0.60
N SER A 152 11.37 1.41 0.09
CA SER A 152 11.05 1.03 1.46
C SER A 152 10.52 -0.40 1.55
N PHE A 153 9.66 -0.80 0.60
CA PHE A 153 9.18 -2.17 0.46
C PHE A 153 10.32 -3.16 0.26
N ILE A 154 11.19 -2.92 -0.73
CA ILE A 154 12.34 -3.80 -0.99
C ILE A 154 13.28 -3.82 0.22
N GLY A 155 13.56 -2.65 0.80
CA GLY A 155 14.38 -2.52 2.01
C GLY A 155 13.82 -3.33 3.18
N TYR A 156 12.50 -3.31 3.39
CA TYR A 156 11.85 -4.13 4.41
C TYR A 156 12.08 -5.62 4.16
N TYR A 157 11.78 -6.13 2.96
CA TYR A 157 11.93 -7.57 2.67
C TYR A 157 13.39 -8.04 2.77
N LEU A 158 14.36 -7.16 2.54
CA LEU A 158 15.78 -7.52 2.65
C LEU A 158 16.31 -7.42 4.09
N LEU A 159 15.79 -6.49 4.88
CA LEU A 159 16.36 -6.13 6.18
C LEU A 159 15.53 -6.65 7.35
N SER A 160 14.25 -7.02 7.16
CA SER A 160 13.38 -7.45 8.25
C SER A 160 13.85 -8.71 8.99
N PRO A 161 14.44 -9.73 8.34
CA PRO A 161 14.99 -10.88 9.07
C PRO A 161 16.12 -10.50 10.00
N ILE A 162 16.91 -9.48 9.62
CA ILE A 162 18.09 -9.04 10.36
C ILE A 162 17.68 -8.20 11.57
N PHE A 163 16.77 -7.23 11.38
CA PHE A 163 16.42 -6.27 12.44
C PHE A 163 15.22 -6.67 13.29
N PHE A 164 14.28 -7.44 12.73
CA PHE A 164 13.01 -7.76 13.37
C PHE A 164 12.80 -9.27 13.57
N GLY A 165 13.73 -10.11 13.11
CA GLY A 165 13.63 -11.57 13.24
C GLY A 165 12.48 -12.18 12.43
N ASP A 166 12.10 -11.55 11.31
CA ASP A 166 11.11 -12.07 10.37
C ASP A 166 11.62 -13.34 9.63
N ASP A 167 10.75 -14.01 8.88
CA ASP A 167 11.10 -15.23 8.12
C ASP A 167 12.17 -14.91 7.05
N LEU A 168 13.19 -15.76 6.90
CA LEU A 168 14.20 -15.64 5.83
C LEU A 168 13.62 -15.87 4.43
N ASN A 169 12.44 -16.49 4.34
CA ASN A 169 11.72 -16.74 3.10
C ASN A 169 10.78 -15.57 2.78
N TYR A 170 11.08 -14.83 1.70
CA TYR A 170 10.32 -13.65 1.27
C TYR A 170 8.81 -13.89 1.12
N TRP A 171 8.36 -15.10 0.74
CA TRP A 171 6.92 -15.38 0.54
C TRP A 171 6.17 -15.70 1.83
N ARG A 172 6.88 -15.79 2.97
CA ARG A 172 6.32 -16.08 4.29
C ARG A 172 6.36 -14.88 5.23
N MET A 173 7.13 -13.84 4.90
CA MET A 173 7.18 -12.59 5.65
C MET A 173 5.78 -11.94 5.74
N ASN A 174 5.45 -11.43 6.92
CA ASN A 174 4.18 -10.77 7.17
C ASN A 174 4.35 -9.46 7.97
N PRO A 175 4.52 -8.32 7.27
CA PRO A 175 4.68 -7.02 7.93
C PRO A 175 3.39 -6.42 8.47
N THR A 176 2.23 -7.04 8.21
CA THR A 176 0.91 -6.47 8.51
C THR A 176 0.80 -5.94 9.96
N PRO A 177 1.28 -6.65 11.01
CA PRO A 177 1.20 -6.16 12.39
C PRO A 177 2.05 -4.90 12.65
N PHE A 178 3.31 -4.89 12.18
CA PHE A 178 4.21 -3.73 12.30
C PHE A 178 3.65 -2.52 11.55
N MET A 179 3.05 -2.78 10.40
CA MET A 179 2.50 -1.75 9.53
C MET A 179 1.18 -1.17 10.03
N LEU A 180 0.33 -1.94 10.69
CA LEU A 180 -0.88 -1.41 11.37
C LEU A 180 -0.49 -0.48 12.52
N TRP A 181 0.57 -0.81 13.24
CA TRP A 181 1.14 0.09 14.26
C TRP A 181 1.70 1.37 13.63
N PHE A 182 2.42 1.25 12.51
CA PHE A 182 2.95 2.41 11.80
C PHE A 182 1.85 3.30 11.21
N LEU A 183 0.80 2.73 10.62
CA LEU A 183 -0.40 3.45 10.19
C LEU A 183 -1.05 4.21 11.36
N TRP A 184 -1.07 3.62 12.55
CA TRP A 184 -1.57 4.28 13.75
C TRP A 184 -0.71 5.48 14.15
N ILE A 185 0.62 5.35 14.07
CA ILE A 185 1.56 6.46 14.25
C ILE A 185 1.31 7.55 13.22
N GLU A 186 1.10 7.20 11.95
CA GLU A 186 0.82 8.17 10.89
C GLU A 186 -0.49 8.93 11.11
N ILE A 187 -1.55 8.24 11.54
CA ILE A 187 -2.84 8.86 11.86
C ILE A 187 -2.70 9.79 13.07
N LEU A 188 -2.01 9.34 14.12
CA LEU A 188 -1.73 10.16 15.29
C LEU A 188 -0.88 11.38 14.92
N PHE A 189 0.13 11.18 14.07
CA PHE A 189 0.99 12.24 13.57
C PHE A 189 0.21 13.23 12.70
N ALA A 190 -0.66 12.77 11.80
CA ALA A 190 -1.52 13.63 10.99
C ALA A 190 -2.51 14.44 11.85
N TYR A 191 -3.03 13.85 12.93
CA TYR A 191 -3.90 14.55 13.88
C TYR A 191 -3.14 15.59 14.71
N VAL A 192 -1.97 15.22 15.22
CA VAL A 192 -1.10 16.10 16.02
C VAL A 192 -0.55 17.24 15.17
N TRP A 193 -0.10 16.95 13.94
CA TRP A 193 0.48 17.94 13.02
C TRP A 193 -0.52 18.99 12.57
N ARG A 194 -1.78 18.61 12.27
CA ARG A 194 -2.85 19.60 11.99
C ARG A 194 -3.10 20.56 13.14
N LYS A 195 -2.78 20.15 14.37
CA LYS A 195 -2.88 20.97 15.59
C LYS A 195 -1.53 21.54 16.02
N TRP A 196 -0.45 21.20 15.34
CA TRP A 196 0.88 21.63 15.69
C TRP A 196 1.07 23.09 15.24
N PRO A 197 1.49 23.99 16.14
CA PRO A 197 1.58 25.41 15.84
C PRO A 197 2.83 25.71 15.01
N ILE A 198 2.90 25.29 13.75
CA ILE A 198 3.97 25.70 12.82
C ILE A 198 3.32 26.25 11.54
N TYR A 199 2.75 27.45 11.67
CA TYR A 199 3.06 28.66 10.88
C TYR A 199 2.02 29.71 11.28
N LYS A 200 2.38 30.63 12.18
CA LYS A 200 1.69 31.93 12.22
C LYS A 200 2.21 32.69 11.00
N ALA A 201 1.31 33.05 10.08
CA ALA A 201 1.61 34.05 9.08
C ALA A 201 2.08 35.32 9.80
N VAL A 202 3.29 35.75 9.50
CA VAL A 202 3.72 37.14 9.65
C VAL A 202 3.68 37.74 8.26
#